data_AF-A0AAJ1B6B4-F1
#
_entry.id   AF-A0AAJ1B6B4-F1
#
_cell.length_a   1.000
_cell.length_b   1.000
_cell.length_c   1.000
_cell.angle_alpha   90.00
_cell.angle_beta   90.00
_cell.angle_gamma   90.00
#
_symmetry.space_group_name_H-M   'P 1'
#
loop_
_entity.id
_entity.type
_entity.pdbx_description
1 polymer ?
#
loop_
_entity_poly.entity_id
_entity_poly.type
_entity_poly.pdbx_seq_one_letter_code
_entity_poly.pdbx_strand_id
1 'polypeptide(L)' 'MEDEYDLTPAEKAKQVLVIGGGIAGCEATISAALKGHKVTLIEKNDRLGEQWIPASVPIGKSEFTSFLC' A
#
# COMPACT_ATOMS: atom_id res chain seq x y z
N MET A 1 18.81 -10.75 -4.30
CA MET A 1 17.91 -11.15 -5.40
C MET A 1 16.54 -10.99 -4.78
N GLU A 2 15.83 -9.92 -5.10
CA GLU A 2 14.48 -9.71 -4.58
C GLU A 2 13.61 -10.84 -5.13
N ASP A 3 12.99 -11.62 -4.25
CA ASP A 3 12.02 -12.61 -4.65
C ASP A 3 10.86 -11.86 -5.34
N GLU A 4 10.65 -12.15 -6.63
CA GLU A 4 9.52 -11.59 -7.36
C GLU A 4 8.23 -12.05 -6.67
N TYR A 5 7.45 -11.09 -6.13
CA TYR A 5 6.25 -11.41 -5.37
C TYR A 5 5.23 -12.11 -6.28
N ASP A 6 4.80 -13.32 -5.91
CA ASP A 6 3.76 -14.05 -6.62
C ASP A 6 2.38 -13.38 -6.45
N LEU A 7 2.01 -12.60 -7.46
CA LEU A 7 0.72 -11.93 -7.58
C LEU A 7 -0.28 -12.71 -8.42
N THR A 8 -0.07 -14.02 -8.63
CA THR A 8 -1.08 -14.86 -9.25
C THR A 8 -2.41 -14.76 -8.49
N PRO A 9 -3.56 -14.66 -9.19
CA PRO A 9 -4.85 -14.60 -8.55
C PRO A 9 -5.06 -15.76 -7.58
N ALA A 10 -5.57 -15.46 -6.39
CA ALA A 10 -5.87 -16.50 -5.41
C ALA A 10 -6.98 -17.42 -5.93
N GLU A 11 -6.85 -18.73 -5.71
CA GLU A 11 -7.88 -19.71 -6.08
C GLU A 11 -9.26 -19.37 -5.51
N LYS A 12 -9.30 -18.71 -4.34
CA LYS A 12 -10.52 -18.26 -3.67
C LYS A 12 -10.36 -16.82 -3.22
N ALA A 13 -11.23 -15.94 -3.71
CA ALA A 13 -11.33 -14.57 -3.26
C ALA A 13 -11.79 -14.49 -1.79
N LYS A 14 -11.19 -13.59 -1.02
CA LYS A 14 -11.53 -13.31 0.38
C LYS A 14 -11.88 -11.84 0.55
N GLN A 15 -12.51 -11.53 1.69
CA GLN A 15 -12.66 -10.16 2.17
C GLN A 15 -11.50 -9.84 3.12
N VAL A 16 -10.75 -8.79 2.81
CA VAL A 16 -9.56 -8.39 3.56
C VAL A 16 -9.76 -6.99 4.13
N LEU A 17 -9.52 -6.83 5.42
CA LEU A 17 -9.49 -5.53 6.08
C LEU A 17 -8.03 -5.18 6.38
N VAL A 18 -7.56 -4.06 5.84
CA VAL A 18 -6.24 -3.49 6.13
C VAL A 18 -6.43 -2.26 7.01
N ILE A 19 -5.69 -2.18 8.11
CA ILE A 19 -5.73 -1.07 9.07
C ILE A 19 -4.37 -0.39 9.05
N GLY A 20 -4.35 0.91 8.72
CA GLY A 20 -3.15 1.72 8.55
C GLY A 20 -2.86 2.02 7.08
N GLY A 21 -2.86 3.30 6.72
CA GLY A 21 -2.71 3.83 5.37
C GLY A 21 -1.30 4.31 5.02
N GLY A 22 -0.29 3.92 5.80
CA GLY A 22 1.12 4.11 5.42
C GLY A 22 1.52 3.21 4.25
N ILE A 23 2.77 3.34 3.76
CA ILE A 23 3.27 2.59 2.59
C ILE A 23 3.03 1.08 2.69
N ALA A 24 3.29 0.48 3.86
CA ALA A 24 3.11 -0.96 4.02
C ALA A 24 1.64 -1.39 3.88
N GLY A 25 0.70 -0.62 4.42
CA GLY A 25 -0.72 -0.92 4.33
C GLY A 25 -1.28 -0.68 2.92
N CYS A 26 -0.78 0.35 2.25
CA CYS A 26 -1.02 0.58 0.83
C CYS A 26 -0.57 -0.60 -0.03
N GLU A 27 0.68 -1.02 0.12
CA GLU A 27 1.24 -2.12 -0.67
C GLU A 27 0.50 -3.43 -0.39
N ALA A 28 0.19 -3.72 0.87
CA ALA A 28 -0.63 -4.88 1.24
C ALA A 28 -2.03 -4.83 0.60
N THR A 29 -2.64 -3.65 0.53
CA THR A 29 -3.95 -3.44 -0.10
C THR A 29 -3.87 -3.69 -1.61
N ILE A 30 -2.87 -3.12 -2.28
CA ILE A 30 -2.65 -3.28 -3.73
C ILE A 30 -2.38 -4.75 -4.04
N SER A 31 -1.42 -5.37 -3.35
CA SER A 31 -1.07 -6.78 -3.53
C SER A 31 -2.28 -7.71 -3.32
N ALA A 32 -3.06 -7.52 -2.25
CA ALA A 32 -4.25 -8.32 -2.01
C ALA A 32 -5.35 -8.11 -3.08
N ALA A 33 -5.52 -6.87 -3.56
CA ALA A 33 -6.47 -6.56 -4.63
C ALA A 33 -6.04 -7.18 -5.97
N LEU A 34 -4.74 -7.14 -6.31
CA LEU A 34 -4.18 -7.78 -7.50
C LEU A 34 -4.36 -9.30 -7.47
N LYS A 35 -4.29 -9.93 -6.28
CA LYS A 35 -4.63 -11.35 -6.10
C LYS A 35 -6.14 -11.64 -6.16
N GLY A 36 -6.98 -10.65 -6.45
CA GLY A 36 -8.42 -10.81 -6.66
C GLY A 36 -9.27 -10.78 -5.37
N HIS A 37 -8.73 -10.27 -4.26
CA HIS A 37 -9.48 -10.11 -3.02
C HIS A 37 -10.32 -8.83 -3.01
N LYS A 38 -11.43 -8.85 -2.26
CA LYS A 38 -12.19 -7.63 -1.94
C LYS A 38 -11.56 -7.00 -0.72
N VAL A 39 -10.82 -5.91 -0.91
CA VAL A 39 -10.06 -5.26 0.15
C VAL A 39 -10.75 -3.98 0.62
N THR A 40 -10.74 -3.74 1.92
CA THR A 40 -11.11 -2.46 2.53
C THR A 40 -9.90 -1.97 3.32
N LEU A 41 -9.43 -0.77 2.98
CA LEU A 41 -8.36 -0.08 3.71
C LEU A 41 -9.00 0.97 4.63
N ILE A 42 -8.62 0.97 5.90
CA ILE A 42 -9.02 1.98 6.88
C ILE A 42 -7.77 2.69 7.39
N GLU A 43 -7.79 4.01 7.29
CA GLU A 43 -6.78 4.90 7.85
C GLU A 43 -7.47 5.89 8.80
N LYS A 44 -6.79 6.24 9.89
CA LYS A 44 -7.31 7.20 10.88
C LYS A 44 -7.25 8.64 10.35
N ASN A 45 -6.22 8.95 9.59
CA ASN A 45 -5.97 10.29 9.06
C ASN A 45 -6.70 10.52 7.73
N ASP A 46 -6.84 11.80 7.35
CA ASP A 46 -7.52 12.20 6.10
C ASP A 46 -6.69 11.93 4.83
N ARG A 47 -5.47 11.39 4.98
CA ARG A 47 -4.52 11.16 3.88
C ARG A 47 -3.75 9.86 4.11
N LEU A 48 -3.43 9.18 3.02
CA LEU A 48 -2.55 8.02 3.00
C LEU A 48 -1.07 8.47 2.98
N GLY A 49 -0.15 7.54 3.19
CA GLY A 49 1.29 7.77 3.19
C GLY A 49 1.90 8.04 4.56
N GLU A 50 1.13 8.44 5.58
CA GLU A 50 1.58 8.68 6.97
C GLU A 50 2.97 9.35 7.07
N GLN A 51 3.98 8.62 7.56
CA GLN A 51 5.35 9.08 7.76
C GLN A 51 6.09 9.39 6.45
N TRP A 52 5.58 8.89 5.32
CA TRP A 52 6.18 9.12 4.01
C TRP A 52 5.94 10.53 3.49
N ILE A 53 4.84 11.17 3.90
CA ILE A 53 4.55 12.56 3.55
C ILE A 53 5.69 13.48 4.03
N PRO A 54 6.02 13.57 5.34
CA PRO A 54 7.12 14.42 5.78
C PRO A 54 8.49 13.94 5.27
N ALA A 55 8.67 12.64 5.02
CA ALA A 55 9.91 12.10 4.45
C ALA A 55 10.19 12.58 3.02
N SER A 56 9.15 12.95 2.26
CA SER A 56 9.23 13.44 0.88
C SER A 56 9.48 14.95 0.74
N VAL A 57 9.35 15.71 1.83
CA VAL A 57 9.49 17.18 1.83
C VAL A 57 10.92 17.70 1.63
N PRO A 58 11.98 17.06 2.17
CA PRO A 58 13.35 17.56 2.00
C PRO A 58 13.78 17.67 0.53
N ILE A 59 14.58 18.70 0.24
CA ILE A 59 15.09 18.97 -1.12
C ILE A 59 15.91 17.76 -1.59
N GLY A 60 15.59 17.26 -2.78
CA GLY A 60 16.23 16.07 -3.36
C GLY A 60 15.62 14.73 -2.92
N LYS A 61 14.45 14.73 -2.28
CA LYS A 61 13.64 13.54 -1.98
C LYS A 61 12.23 13.58 -2.59
N SER A 62 12.02 14.46 -3.56
CA SER A 62 10.71 14.60 -4.22
C SER A 62 10.27 13.31 -4.91
N GLU A 63 11.20 12.45 -5.33
CA GLU A 63 10.88 11.15 -5.91
C GLU A 63 10.05 10.26 -4.98
N PHE A 64 10.15 10.47 -3.66
CA PHE A 64 9.36 9.75 -2.66
C PHE A 64 7.87 10.02 -2.77
N THR A 65 7.44 11.14 -3.35
CA THR A 65 6.02 11.41 -3.58
C THR A 65 5.38 10.40 -4.53
N SER A 66 6.17 9.74 -5.38
CA SER A 66 5.69 8.70 -6.29
C SER A 66 5.18 7.44 -5.58
N PHE A 67 5.58 7.26 -4.30
CA PHE A 67 5.16 6.14 -3.46
C PHE A 67 4.06 6.52 -2.47
N LEU A 68 3.53 7.74 -2.57
CA LEU A 68 2.32 8.12 -1.84
C LEU A 68 1.11 7.55 -2.57
N CYS A 69 0.33 6.75 -1.87
CA CYS A 69 -1.10 6.68 -2.11
C CYS A 69 -1.75 8.00 -1.64
#